data_AF-A0A0G2I8Q9-F1
#
_entry.id   AF-A0A0G2I8Q9-F1
#
_cell.length_a   1.000
_cell.length_b   1.000
_cell.length_c   1.000
_cell.angle_alpha   90.00
_cell.angle_beta   90.00
_cell.angle_gamma   90.00
#
_symmetry.space_group_name_H-M   'P 1'
#
loop_
_entity.id
_entity.type
_entity.pdbx_description
1 polymer ?
#
loop_
_entity_poly.entity_id
_entity_poly.type
_entity_poly.pdbx_seq_one_letter_code
_entity_poly.pdbx_strand_id
1 'polypeptide(L)'
;MASPISNEPVVLTTPTRYSEKHEQMIKTLSSKISTLHSEISKTESLLSEAQAKLNPPNAKGADTDTAVPKDATAIVQRHIRLLHEYNEIKDIGQGLIGLIAEARGVRHVDVQRDFGVGDRD
;
A
#
# COMPACT_ATOMS: atom_id res chain seq x y z
N MET A 1 -78.31 37.02 -6.55
CA MET A 1 -77.50 36.84 -7.76
C MET A 1 -76.06 37.09 -7.36
N ALA A 2 -75.22 36.05 -7.42
CA ALA A 2 -73.90 35.99 -6.79
C ALA A 2 -72.82 36.72 -7.60
N SER A 3 -71.93 37.45 -6.92
CA SER A 3 -70.70 38.03 -7.50
C SER A 3 -69.59 36.97 -7.58
N PRO A 4 -68.72 37.00 -8.62
CA PRO A 4 -67.70 35.98 -8.81
C PRO A 4 -66.47 36.24 -7.92
N ILE A 5 -65.95 35.19 -7.30
CA ILE A 5 -64.69 35.18 -6.54
C ILE A 5 -63.55 35.16 -7.56
N SER A 6 -62.76 36.24 -7.60
CA SER A 6 -61.50 36.29 -8.34
C SER A 6 -60.47 35.44 -7.61
N ASN A 7 -60.15 34.28 -8.18
CA ASN A 7 -59.09 33.41 -7.69
C ASN A 7 -57.76 33.89 -8.28
N GLU A 8 -57.05 34.77 -7.56
CA GLU A 8 -55.63 35.01 -7.83
C GLU A 8 -54.80 33.80 -7.35
N PRO A 9 -53.81 33.33 -8.13
CA PRO A 9 -52.96 32.24 -7.70
C PRO A 9 -52.07 32.72 -6.55
N VAL A 10 -52.22 32.06 -5.40
CA VAL A 10 -51.33 32.20 -4.24
C VAL A 10 -49.92 31.79 -4.67
N VAL A 11 -49.08 32.78 -5.01
CA VAL A 11 -47.65 32.57 -5.22
C VAL A 11 -47.05 32.27 -3.84
N LEU A 12 -46.90 30.98 -3.55
CA LEU A 12 -46.28 30.47 -2.34
C LEU A 12 -44.77 30.76 -2.39
N THR A 13 -44.36 31.95 -1.94
CA THR A 13 -42.94 32.29 -1.77
C THR A 13 -42.44 31.71 -0.44
N THR A 14 -41.98 30.47 -0.47
CA THR A 14 -41.15 29.90 0.61
C THR A 14 -39.77 30.58 0.65
N PRO A 15 -39.11 30.67 1.82
CA PRO A 15 -37.95 31.54 2.05
C PRO A 15 -36.71 31.04 1.31
N THR A 16 -36.43 31.68 0.17
CA THR A 16 -35.33 31.46 -0.80
C THR A 16 -33.95 31.19 -0.17
N ARG A 17 -33.65 31.80 0.98
CA ARG A 17 -32.33 31.73 1.63
C ARG A 17 -31.94 30.34 2.15
N TYR A 18 -32.92 29.51 2.51
CA TYR A 18 -32.65 28.12 2.91
C TYR A 18 -32.30 27.27 1.68
N SER A 19 -33.02 27.47 0.57
CA SER A 19 -32.79 26.78 -0.70
C SER A 19 -31.40 27.08 -1.28
N GLU A 20 -30.96 28.34 -1.26
CA GLU A 20 -29.62 28.74 -1.75
C GLU A 20 -28.48 28.05 -1.00
N LYS A 21 -28.59 27.94 0.33
CA LYS A 21 -27.58 27.22 1.13
C LYS A 21 -27.54 25.73 0.78
N HIS A 22 -28.70 25.11 0.57
CA HIS A 22 -28.77 23.72 0.12
C HIS A 22 -28.17 23.54 -1.28
N GLU A 23 -28.43 24.48 -2.20
CA GLU A 23 -27.87 24.46 -3.55
C GLU A 23 -26.34 24.61 -3.54
N GLN A 24 -25.81 25.52 -2.72
CA GLN A 24 -24.36 25.67 -2.51
C GLN A 24 -23.74 24.42 -1.89
N MET A 25 -24.41 23.79 -0.93
CA MET A 25 -23.97 22.54 -0.32
C MET A 25 -23.94 21.42 -1.35
N ILE A 26 -25.00 21.27 -2.16
CA ILE A 26 -25.09 20.26 -3.23
C ILE A 26 -23.98 20.48 -4.26
N LYS A 27 -23.73 21.73 -4.66
CA LYS A 27 -22.65 22.07 -5.59
C LYS A 27 -21.27 21.70 -5.02
N THR A 28 -21.04 22.00 -3.74
CA THR A 28 -19.80 21.68 -3.04
C THR A 28 -19.60 20.16 -2.86
N LEU A 29 -20.67 19.43 -2.57
CA LEU A 29 -20.61 17.97 -2.46
C LEU A 29 -20.37 17.34 -3.83
N SER A 30 -21.02 17.85 -4.88
CA SER A 30 -20.84 17.35 -6.25
C SER A 30 -19.41 17.57 -6.75
N SER A 31 -18.81 18.74 -6.45
CA SER A 31 -17.40 18.98 -6.80
C SER A 31 -16.46 18.06 -6.02
N LYS A 32 -16.69 17.84 -4.72
CA LYS A 32 -15.92 16.88 -3.91
C LYS A 32 -16.02 15.45 -4.44
N ILE A 33 -17.23 15.00 -4.81
CA ILE A 33 -17.45 13.68 -5.41
C ILE A 33 -16.67 13.56 -6.71
N SER A 34 -16.72 14.58 -7.57
CA SER A 34 -15.95 14.60 -8.82
C SER A 34 -14.45 14.51 -8.58
N THR A 35 -13.92 15.25 -7.59
CA THR A 35 -12.49 15.18 -7.24
C THR A 35 -12.11 13.80 -6.73
N LEU A 36 -12.90 13.24 -5.80
CA LEU A 36 -12.64 11.90 -5.26
C LEU A 36 -12.69 10.82 -6.34
N HIS A 37 -13.65 10.89 -7.27
CA HIS A 37 -13.72 9.94 -8.38
C HIS A 37 -12.50 10.03 -9.30
N SER A 38 -12.00 11.24 -9.56
CA SER A 38 -10.77 11.45 -10.32
C SER A 38 -9.55 10.87 -9.59
N GLU A 39 -9.46 11.08 -8.28
CA GLU A 39 -8.38 10.52 -7.46
C GLU A 39 -8.43 8.98 -7.42
N ILE A 40 -9.61 8.38 -7.26
CA ILE A 40 -9.81 6.92 -7.30
C ILE A 40 -9.37 6.37 -8.66
N SER A 41 -9.81 6.98 -9.76
CA SER A 41 -9.43 6.52 -11.11
C SER A 41 -7.92 6.57 -11.31
N LYS A 42 -7.27 7.61 -10.76
CA LYS A 42 -5.81 7.75 -10.82
C LYS A 42 -5.11 6.67 -9.98
N THR A 43 -5.54 6.43 -8.74
CA THR A 43 -4.92 5.43 -7.87
C THR A 43 -5.11 4.01 -8.40
N GLU A 44 -6.27 3.69 -8.97
CA GLU A 44 -6.53 2.41 -9.63
C GLU A 44 -5.59 2.19 -10.83
N SER A 45 -5.35 3.22 -11.65
CA SER A 45 -4.42 3.13 -12.78
C SER A 45 -2.99 2.82 -12.35
N LEU A 46 -2.53 3.49 -11.28
CA LEU A 46 -1.19 3.29 -10.71
C LEU A 46 -1.06 1.91 -10.07
N LEU A 47 -2.11 1.43 -9.41
CA LEU A 47 -2.14 0.11 -8.79
C LEU A 47 -2.05 -0.99 -9.87
N SER A 48 -2.79 -0.85 -10.97
CA SER A 48 -2.71 -1.77 -12.11
C SER A 48 -1.31 -1.79 -12.74
N GLU A 49 -0.70 -0.62 -12.95
CA GLU A 49 0.67 -0.52 -13.48
C GLU A 49 1.70 -1.18 -12.54
N ALA A 50 1.59 -0.95 -11.23
CA ALA A 50 2.46 -1.55 -10.23
C ALA A 50 2.31 -3.09 -10.18
N GLN A 51 1.08 -3.60 -10.24
CA GLN A 51 0.82 -5.04 -10.31
C GLN A 51 1.40 -5.70 -11.56
N ALA A 52 1.33 -5.03 -12.71
CA ALA A 52 1.93 -5.54 -13.94
C ALA A 52 3.47 -5.69 -13.82
N LYS A 53 4.14 -4.75 -13.13
CA LYS A 53 5.58 -4.81 -12.87
C LYS A 53 6.00 -5.93 -11.90
N LEU A 54 5.11 -6.36 -11.00
CA LEU A 54 5.36 -7.46 -10.07
C LEU A 54 5.29 -8.85 -10.72
N ASN A 55 4.69 -8.96 -11.90
CA ASN A 55 4.61 -10.19 -12.70
C ASN A 55 5.41 -10.06 -14.01
N PRO A 56 6.77 -10.01 -13.98
CA PRO A 56 7.54 -10.09 -15.21
C PRO A 56 7.32 -11.47 -15.85
N PRO A 57 7.02 -11.56 -17.17
CA PRO A 57 6.72 -12.81 -17.88
C PRO A 57 7.89 -13.81 -17.96
N ASN A 58 9.02 -13.53 -17.30
CA ASN A 58 10.24 -14.32 -17.39
C ASN A 58 10.82 -14.75 -16.03
N ALA A 59 10.05 -14.69 -14.95
CA ALA A 59 10.43 -15.32 -13.68
C ALA A 59 10.26 -16.85 -13.80
N LYS A 60 11.13 -17.49 -14.60
CA LYS A 60 11.28 -18.94 -14.69
C LYS A 60 11.88 -19.46 -13.39
N GLY A 61 11.01 -19.81 -12.44
CA GLY A 61 11.45 -20.39 -11.17
C GLY A 61 10.34 -20.61 -10.14
N ALA A 62 9.09 -20.28 -10.45
CA ALA A 62 7.96 -20.61 -9.59
C ALA A 62 7.02 -21.54 -10.36
N ASP A 63 7.07 -22.82 -9.99
CA ASP A 63 5.98 -23.78 -9.90
C ASP A 63 4.71 -23.37 -10.67
N THR A 64 4.52 -23.97 -11.83
CA THR A 64 3.50 -23.70 -12.83
C THR A 64 2.07 -24.06 -12.43
N ASP A 65 1.70 -24.07 -11.15
CA ASP A 65 0.42 -24.66 -10.72
C ASP A 65 -0.53 -23.76 -9.92
N THR A 66 -0.22 -22.47 -9.71
CA THR A 66 -1.22 -21.54 -9.15
C THR A 66 -1.08 -20.15 -9.75
N ALA A 67 -1.91 -19.87 -10.76
CA ALA A 67 -2.17 -18.54 -11.28
C ALA A 67 -2.95 -17.67 -10.26
N VAL A 68 -2.43 -17.56 -9.04
CA VAL A 68 -2.93 -16.65 -8.02
C VAL A 68 -2.15 -15.34 -8.19
N PRO A 69 -2.81 -14.17 -8.29
CA PRO A 69 -2.11 -12.90 -8.31
C PRO A 69 -1.20 -12.84 -7.08
N LYS A 70 0.12 -12.75 -7.32
CA LYS A 70 1.11 -12.72 -6.26
C LYS A 70 0.81 -11.54 -5.36
N ASP A 71 0.33 -11.81 -4.15
CA ASP A 71 0.08 -10.79 -3.15
C ASP A 71 1.42 -10.10 -2.83
N ALA A 72 1.53 -8.83 -3.26
CA ALA A 72 2.71 -8.01 -3.05
C ALA A 72 3.07 -7.93 -1.57
N THR A 73 2.06 -7.90 -0.70
CA THR A 73 2.22 -7.86 0.76
C THR A 73 2.88 -9.13 1.26
N ALA A 74 2.39 -10.29 0.81
CA ALA A 74 2.95 -11.59 1.17
C ALA A 74 4.41 -11.74 0.71
N ILE A 75 4.75 -11.26 -0.50
CA ILE A 75 6.13 -11.27 -1.00
C ILE A 75 7.04 -10.42 -0.11
N VAL A 76 6.64 -9.19 0.18
CA VAL A 76 7.43 -8.27 1.01
C VAL A 76 7.59 -8.84 2.41
N GLN A 77 6.51 -9.34 3.01
CA GLN A 77 6.54 -9.93 4.34
C GLN A 77 7.47 -11.16 4.41
N ARG A 78 7.46 -12.01 3.37
CA ARG A 78 8.39 -13.14 3.27
C ARG A 78 9.85 -12.67 3.22
N HIS A 79 10.15 -11.64 2.41
CA HIS A 79 11.51 -11.11 2.32
C HIS A 79 11.97 -10.44 3.62
N ILE A 80 11.10 -9.68 4.28
CA ILE A 80 11.36 -9.10 5.59
C ILE A 80 11.73 -10.21 6.57
N ARG A 81 10.95 -11.28 6.64
CA ARG A 81 11.21 -12.41 7.54
C ARG A 81 12.56 -13.07 7.26
N LEU A 82 12.85 -13.40 6.00
CA LEU A 82 14.12 -14.02 5.62
C LEU A 82 15.33 -13.15 5.95
N LEU A 83 15.22 -11.83 5.75
CA LEU A 83 16.29 -10.90 6.12
C LEU A 83 16.51 -10.84 7.63
N HIS A 84 15.44 -10.85 8.43
CA HIS A 84 15.57 -10.88 9.89
C HIS A 84 16.20 -12.19 10.35
N GLU A 85 15.71 -13.34 9.87
CA GLU A 85 16.25 -14.65 10.22
C GLU A 85 17.74 -14.78 9.83
N TYR A 86 18.12 -14.27 8.66
CA TYR A 86 19.52 -14.22 8.22
C TYR A 86 20.38 -13.32 9.10
N ASN A 87 19.93 -12.10 9.42
CA ASN A 87 20.69 -11.20 10.28
C ASN A 87 20.87 -11.78 11.69
N GLU A 88 19.82 -12.37 12.26
CA GLU A 88 19.88 -13.00 13.57
C GLU A 88 20.90 -14.14 13.63
N ILE A 89 20.87 -15.07 12.66
CA ILE A 89 21.83 -16.17 12.64
C ILE A 89 23.26 -15.68 12.37
N LYS A 90 23.41 -14.67 11.52
CA LYS A 90 24.71 -14.07 11.21
C LYS A 90 25.32 -13.42 12.45
N ASP A 91 24.56 -12.63 13.19
CA ASP A 91 25.05 -11.94 14.39
C ASP A 91 25.46 -12.94 15.48
N ILE A 92 24.66 -14.00 15.68
CA ILE A 92 25.02 -15.11 16.57
C ILE A 92 26.32 -15.79 16.12
N GLY A 93 26.42 -16.10 14.82
CA GLY A 93 27.60 -16.73 14.24
C GLY A 93 28.86 -15.89 14.42
N GLN A 94 28.79 -14.59 14.12
CA GLN A 94 29.90 -13.64 14.31
C GLN A 94 30.29 -13.51 15.78
N GLY A 95 29.32 -13.50 16.70
CA GLY A 95 29.58 -13.54 18.15
C GLY A 95 30.35 -14.79 18.58
N LEU A 96 29.91 -15.97 18.12
CA LEU A 96 30.60 -17.24 18.41
C LEU A 96 32.01 -17.28 17.81
N ILE A 97 32.20 -16.79 16.59
CA ILE A 97 33.52 -16.69 15.96
C ILE A 97 34.44 -15.78 16.77
N GLY A 98 33.91 -14.66 17.29
CA GLY A 98 34.66 -13.77 18.19
C GLY A 98 35.17 -14.49 19.45
N LEU A 99 34.31 -15.26 20.11
CA LEU A 99 34.68 -16.04 21.30
C LEU A 99 35.72 -17.13 20.98
N ILE A 100 35.59 -17.81 19.84
CA ILE A 100 36.56 -18.83 19.40
C ILE A 100 37.91 -18.19 19.07
N ALA A 101 37.91 -17.03 18.41
CA ALA A 101 39.12 -16.30 18.08
C ALA A 101 39.87 -15.86 19.33
N GLU A 102 39.14 -15.34 20.33
CA GLU A 102 39.70 -14.97 21.64
C GLU A 102 40.29 -16.18 22.36
N ALA A 103 39.56 -17.29 22.45
CA ALA A 103 40.01 -18.52 23.11
C ALA A 103 41.27 -19.12 22.45
N ARG A 104 41.41 -18.97 21.13
CA ARG A 104 42.57 -19.44 20.35
C ARG A 104 43.72 -18.42 20.29
N GLY A 105 43.49 -17.18 20.71
CA GLY A 105 44.46 -16.09 20.56
C GLY A 105 44.76 -15.71 19.10
N VAL A 106 43.82 -15.97 18.18
CA VAL A 106 43.96 -15.68 16.74
C VAL A 106 42.99 -14.56 16.34
N ARG A 107 43.16 -14.01 15.14
CA ARG A 107 42.24 -12.97 14.64
C ARG A 107 40.94 -13.61 14.15
N HIS A 108 39.86 -12.84 14.26
CA HIS A 108 38.53 -13.23 13.79
C HIS A 108 38.55 -13.74 12.33
N VAL A 109 39.24 -13.02 11.44
CA VAL A 109 39.34 -13.36 10.00
C VAL A 109 40.01 -14.72 9.75
N ASP A 110 40.87 -15.17 10.65
CA ASP A 110 41.55 -16.46 10.52
C ASP A 110 40.59 -17.61 10.88
N VAL A 111 39.73 -17.40 11.88
CA VAL A 111 38.67 -18.35 12.27
C VAL A 111 37.57 -18.41 11.21
N GLN A 112 37.13 -17.26 10.69
CA GLN A 112 36.17 -17.18 9.58
C GLN A 112 36.61 -18.04 8.38
N ARG A 113 37.87 -17.91 7.97
CA ARG A 113 38.46 -18.72 6.89
C ARG A 113 38.45 -20.22 7.21
N ASP A 114 38.78 -20.61 8.44
CA ASP A 114 38.79 -22.02 8.86
C ASP A 114 37.38 -22.65 8.83
N PHE A 115 36.35 -21.86 9.12
CA PHE A 115 34.95 -22.28 9.04
C PHE A 115 34.30 -22.04 7.67
N GLY A 116 35.06 -21.52 6.70
CA GLY A 116 34.58 -21.28 5.34
C GLY A 116 33.54 -20.16 5.21
N VAL A 117 33.51 -19.22 6.15
CA VAL A 117 32.56 -18.09 6.17
C VAL A 117 33.32 -16.82 5.78
N GLY A 118 32.90 -16.12 4.74
CA GLY A 118 33.53 -14.88 4.29
C GLY A 118 32.73 -13.62 4.65
N ASP A 119 33.36 -12.45 4.61
CA ASP A 119 32.70 -11.14 4.81
C ASP A 119 31.62 -10.81 3.76
N ARG A 120 31.56 -11.58 2.66
CA ARG A 120 30.59 -11.39 1.56
C ARG A 120 29.35 -12.27 1.70
N ASP A 121 29.33 -13.16 2.70
CA ASP A 121 28.25 -14.10 2.97
C ASP A 121 27.40 -13.65 4.16
#